data_AF-A0A953RPH1-F1
#
_entry.id   AF-A0A953RPH1-F1
#
_cell.length_a   1.000
_cell.length_b   1.000
_cell.length_c   1.000
_cell.angle_alpha   90.00
_cell.angle_beta   90.00
_cell.angle_gamma   90.00
#
_symmetry.space_group_name_H-M   'P 1'
#
loop_
_entity.id
_entity.type
_entity.pdbx_description
1 polymer ?
#
loop_
_entity_poly.entity_id
_entity_poly.type
_entity_poly.pdbx_seq_one_letter_code
_entity_poly.pdbx_strand_id
1 'polypeptide(L)' 'MDNNAIFEERYRVIAIDEQNLILRGIRSGEVLTIKNADPENPLTAKDYPPGKLIALNDPSTDTHS' A
#
# COMPACT_ATOMS: atom_id res chain seq x y z
N MET A 1 15.14 1.20 -11.96
CA MET A 1 13.71 1.02 -11.68
C MET A 1 13.21 2.38 -11.27
N ASP A 2 12.40 3.02 -12.11
CA ASP A 2 11.87 4.35 -11.84
C ASP A 2 10.91 4.27 -10.66
N ASN A 3 11.30 4.85 -9.52
CA ASN A 3 10.54 4.79 -8.26
C ASN A 3 9.09 5.33 -8.44
N ASN A 4 8.87 6.16 -9.46
CA ASN A 4 7.56 6.75 -9.79
C ASN A 4 6.52 5.73 -10.27
N ALA A 5 6.97 4.63 -10.91
CA ALA A 5 6.06 3.64 -11.48
C ALA A 5 5.22 2.92 -10.39
N ILE A 6 5.77 2.79 -9.18
CA ILE A 6 5.09 2.18 -8.04
C ILE A 6 3.92 3.07 -7.58
N PHE A 7 4.04 4.39 -7.67
CA PHE A 7 3.00 5.35 -7.25
C PHE A 7 1.94 5.61 -8.33
N GLU A 8 2.28 5.43 -9.61
CA GLU A 8 1.33 5.54 -10.73
C GLU A 8 0.43 4.29 -10.90
N GLU A 9 0.73 3.23 -10.15
CA GLU A 9 -0.04 1.98 -10.12
C GLU A 9 -1.09 1.97 -8.98
N ARG A 10 -2.23 1.32 -9.27
CA ARG A 10 -3.21 0.94 -8.25
C ARG A 10 -2.97 -0.49 -7.82
N TYR A 11 -3.08 -0.72 -6.53
CA TYR A 11 -2.92 -2.03 -5.93
C TYR A 11 -4.22 -2.51 -5.31
N ARG A 12 -4.40 -3.82 -5.27
CA ARG A 12 -5.51 -4.47 -4.57
C ARG A 12 -5.01 -5.14 -3.31
N VAL A 13 -5.70 -4.95 -2.21
CA VAL A 13 -5.42 -5.70 -0.98
C VAL A 13 -5.73 -7.18 -1.24
N ILE A 14 -4.75 -8.04 -1.03
CA ILE A 14 -4.93 -9.50 -1.14
C ILE A 14 -4.89 -10.17 0.23
N ALA A 15 -4.12 -9.62 1.17
CA ALA A 15 -4.04 -10.09 2.54
C ALA A 15 -3.59 -8.96 3.46
N ILE A 16 -3.89 -9.12 4.74
CA ILE A 16 -3.51 -8.20 5.80
C ILE A 16 -3.12 -9.01 7.03
N ASP A 17 -2.08 -8.53 7.68
CA ASP A 17 -1.53 -8.99 8.94
C ASP A 17 -1.37 -7.77 9.85
N GLU A 18 -1.28 -7.96 11.16
CA GLU A 18 -1.29 -6.88 12.17
C GLU A 18 -0.28 -5.75 11.88
N GLN A 19 0.83 -6.10 11.22
CA GLN A 19 1.88 -5.14 10.84
C GLN A 19 2.17 -5.11 9.34
N ASN A 20 1.52 -5.95 8.53
CA ASN A 20 1.86 -6.08 7.11
C ASN A 20 0.61 -6.02 6.23
N LEU A 21 0.59 -5.09 5.28
CA LEU A 21 -0.42 -5.03 4.24
C LEU A 21 0.14 -5.63 2.94
N ILE A 22 -0.51 -6.67 2.43
CA ILE A 22 -0.09 -7.35 1.22
C ILE A 22 -0.98 -6.91 0.06
N LEU A 23 -0.33 -6.35 -0.95
CA LEU A 23 -0.94 -5.67 -2.08
C LEU A 23 -0.54 -6.34 -3.39
N ARG A 24 -1.43 -6.34 -4.38
CA ARG A 24 -1.12 -6.78 -5.74
C ARG A 24 -1.39 -5.68 -6.76
N GLY A 25 -0.40 -5.33 -7.55
CA GLY A 25 -0.50 -4.37 -8.65
C GLY A 25 -1.55 -4.84 -9.66
N ILE A 26 -2.41 -3.93 -10.10
CA ILE A 26 -3.47 -4.26 -11.06
C ILE A 26 -2.93 -4.38 -12.48
N ARG A 27 -1.92 -3.58 -12.87
CA ARG A 27 -1.33 -3.59 -14.21
C ARG A 27 -0.12 -4.52 -14.26
N SER A 28 0.79 -4.39 -13.30
CA SER A 28 2.05 -5.14 -13.26
C SER A 28 1.87 -6.56 -12.71
N GLY A 29 0.85 -6.78 -11.87
CA GLY A 29 0.66 -8.05 -11.16
C GLY A 29 1.66 -8.26 -10.00
N GLU A 30 2.54 -7.29 -9.75
CA GLU A 30 3.56 -7.35 -8.71
C GLU A 30 2.93 -7.39 -7.31
N VAL A 31 3.53 -8.17 -6.40
CA VAL A 31 3.08 -8.26 -5.02
C VAL A 31 3.98 -7.39 -4.15
N LEU A 32 3.37 -6.40 -3.50
CA LEU A 32 4.03 -5.46 -2.61
C LEU A 32 3.63 -5.74 -1.16
N THR A 33 4.57 -5.64 -0.23
CA THR A 33 4.28 -5.74 1.21
C THR A 33 4.61 -4.41 1.87
N ILE A 34 3.60 -3.74 2.40
CA ILE A 34 3.76 -2.49 3.16
C ILE A 34 3.82 -2.86 4.64
N LYS A 35 4.94 -2.51 5.28
CA LYS A 35 5.04 -2.60 6.73
C LYS A 35 4.44 -1.37 7.37
N ASN A 36 3.60 -1.60 8.37
CA ASN A 36 3.10 -0.53 9.20
C ASN A 36 4.26 0.10 9.97
N ALA A 37 4.42 1.42 9.84
CA ALA A 37 5.44 2.17 10.58
C ALA A 37 4.99 2.48 12.01
N ASP A 38 3.69 2.41 12.29
CA ASP A 38 3.09 2.77 13.57
C ASP A 38 2.64 1.53 14.35
N PRO A 39 3.44 1.02 15.30
CA PRO A 39 3.10 -0.19 16.04
C PRO A 39 1.90 -0.02 16.98
N GLU A 40 1.51 1.21 17.33
CA GLU A 40 0.39 1.51 18.22
C GLU A 40 -0.96 1.41 17.50
N ASN A 41 -0.97 1.60 16.18
CA ASN A 41 -2.16 1.49 15.33
C ASN A 41 -2.02 0.34 14.33
N PRO A 42 -2.29 -0.92 14.75
CA PRO A 42 -2.16 -2.08 13.87
C PRO A 42 -3.10 -1.99 12.67
N LEU A 43 -2.67 -2.56 11.55
CA LEU A 43 -3.48 -2.61 10.35
C LEU A 43 -4.59 -3.62 10.55
N THR A 44 -5.84 -3.24 10.29
CA THR A 44 -6.98 -4.16 10.40
C THR A 44 -7.70 -4.36 9.07
N ALA A 45 -8.34 -5.52 8.91
CA ALA A 45 -9.19 -5.79 7.76
C ALA A 45 -10.42 -4.87 7.66
N LYS A 46 -10.76 -4.12 8.73
CA LYS A 46 -11.80 -3.09 8.66
C LYS A 46 -11.30 -1.87 7.88
N ASP A 47 -10.05 -1.47 8.09
CA ASP A 47 -9.41 -0.34 7.40
C ASP A 47 -9.01 -0.71 5.97
N TYR A 48 -8.46 -1.92 5.82
CA TYR A 48 -7.97 -2.46 4.55
C TYR A 48 -8.59 -3.82 4.25
N PRO A 49 -9.88 -3.87 3.88
CA PRO A 49 -10.53 -5.11 3.54
C PRO A 49 -9.91 -5.73 2.28
N PRO A 50 -9.73 -7.07 2.24
CA PRO A 50 -9.30 -7.77 1.05
C PRO A 50 -10.19 -7.41 -0.14
N GLY A 51 -9.55 -7.08 -1.26
CA GLY A 51 -10.21 -6.65 -2.47
C GLY A 51 -10.34 -5.14 -2.63
N LYS A 52 -10.07 -4.34 -1.60
CA LYS A 52 -10.02 -2.87 -1.68
C LYS A 52 -8.89 -2.42 -2.60
N LEU A 53 -9.16 -1.40 -3.40
CA LEU A 53 -8.17 -0.75 -4.25
C LEU A 53 -7.52 0.41 -3.49
N ILE A 54 -6.19 0.47 -3.54
CA ILE A 54 -5.36 1.46 -2.88
C ILE A 54 -4.44 2.08 -3.93
N ALA A 55 -4.33 3.40 -3.92
CA ALA A 55 -3.30 4.14 -4.63
C ALA A 55 -2.24 4.56 -3.60
N LEU A 56 -0.97 4.35 -3.94
CA LEU A 56 0.14 4.82 -3.11
C LEU A 56 0.44 6.27 -3.49
N ASN A 57 0.65 7.12 -2.50
CA ASN A 57 1.11 8.50 -2.71
C ASN A 57 2.58 8.58 -2.29
N ASP A 58 3.39 9.30 -3.06
CA ASP A 58 4.80 9.51 -2.71
C ASP A 58 4.91 10.53 -1.57
N PRO A 59 5.43 10.15 -0.40
CA PRO A 59 5.54 11.08 0.74
C PRO A 59 6.53 12.23 0.48
N SER A 60 7.41 12.13 -0.52
CA SER A 60 8.33 13.21 -0.89
C SER A 60 7.63 14.32 -1.70
N THR A 61 6.47 14.03 -2.28
CA THR A 61 5.61 15.06 -2.90
C THR A 61 4.81 15.86 -1.88
N ASP A 62 4.74 15.40 -0.63
CA ASP A 62 4.18 16.15 0.51
C ASP A 62 5.25 17.12 1.07
N THR A 63 5.85 17.93 0.21
CA THR A 63 6.61 19.11 0.64
C THR A 63 5.60 20.19 1.00
N HIS A 64 5.17 20.18 2.27
CA HIS A 64 4.43 21.28 2.87
C HIS A 64 5.21 22.58 2.63
N SER A 65 4.63 23.48 1.83
CA SER A 65 5.11 24.85 1.59
C SER A 65 4.68 25.78 2.71
#